data_AF-A0A3B6NI33-F1
#
_entry.id   AF-A0A3B6NI33-F1
#
_cell.length_a   1.000
_cell.length_b   1.000
_cell.length_c   1.000
_cell.angle_alpha   90.00
_cell.angle_beta   90.00
_cell.angle_gamma   90.00
#
_symmetry.space_group_name_H-M   'P 1'
#
loop_
_entity.id
_entity.type
_entity.pdbx_description
1 polymer ?
#
loop_
_entity_poly.entity_id
_entity_poly.type
_entity_poly.pdbx_seq_one_letter_code
_entity_poly.pdbx_strand_id
1 'polypeptide(L)'
;MSAAVMCSARDVHQHLHNENCLSTFKLVLVCQEDFANQTKVSVCLYDSKSNTWGDIISITDTCKIANVARPSVMVGNALYWLLSGANILEFDFERRTLVVIEKPTTYAHVTGSSVDMCFQILRGEDNCPGLVVLSKLKLSIELWGRKSNGDGIVSWVLQKCVQLDELFSRPARRKNVILLAGYDEDTNAIFLSSDSHDFILQLESVQFRYIGRRECTHFRMYYPYTNFYIAEWSC
;
A
#
# COMPACT_ATOMS: atom_id res chain seq x y z
N MET A 1 -8.00 13.76 -2.25
CA MET A 1 -6.84 14.02 -1.37
C MET A 1 -6.66 12.81 -0.47
N SER A 2 -5.42 12.46 -0.16
CA SER A 2 -5.03 11.44 0.82
C SER A 2 -4.01 12.04 1.78
N ALA A 3 -3.90 11.52 3.00
CA ALA A 3 -2.98 12.04 4.00
C ALA A 3 -2.42 10.90 4.86
N ALA A 4 -1.16 11.04 5.29
CA ALA A 4 -0.48 10.09 6.17
C ALA A 4 0.27 10.85 7.28
N VAL A 5 0.16 10.36 8.53
CA VAL A 5 0.79 10.97 9.70
C VAL A 5 1.89 10.06 10.23
N MET A 6 3.06 10.63 10.48
CA MET A 6 4.23 9.96 11.04
C MET A 6 4.69 10.68 12.30
N CYS A 7 4.66 10.01 13.44
CA CYS A 7 5.24 10.46 14.70
C CYS A 7 6.77 10.25 14.70
N SER A 8 7.53 11.11 15.36
CA SER A 8 8.95 10.85 15.66
C SER A 8 9.07 9.93 16.87
N ALA A 9 9.94 8.93 16.82
CA ALA A 9 10.35 8.19 18.02
C ALA A 9 11.03 9.15 19.02
N ARG A 10 10.86 8.90 20.32
CA ARG A 10 11.72 9.52 21.35
C ARG A 10 12.90 8.59 21.62
N ASP A 11 14.10 9.16 21.76
CA ASP A 11 15.16 8.52 22.55
C ASP A 11 14.67 8.37 23.98
N VAL A 12 14.55 7.13 24.47
CA VAL A 12 14.11 6.81 25.85
C VAL A 12 15.25 7.03 26.86
N HIS A 13 16.27 7.82 26.50
CA HIS A 13 17.39 8.14 27.37
C HIS A 13 17.47 9.63 27.67
N GLN A 14 16.47 10.20 28.34
CA GLN A 14 16.71 11.27 29.30
C GLN A 14 15.53 11.52 30.23
N HIS A 15 15.82 11.40 31.52
CA HIS A 15 14.95 11.69 32.64
C HIS A 15 14.71 13.21 32.80
N LEU A 16 13.52 13.56 33.29
CA LEU A 16 13.06 14.85 33.84
C LEU A 16 13.02 16.07 32.88
N HIS A 17 11.83 16.45 32.43
CA HIS A 17 11.06 17.56 33.02
C HIS A 17 9.72 17.76 32.30
N ASN A 18 8.78 18.24 33.08
CA ASN A 18 7.36 18.37 32.84
C ASN A 18 7.04 19.59 31.96
N GLU A 19 6.89 19.43 30.63
CA GLU A 19 6.11 20.34 29.75
C GLU A 19 5.50 19.54 28.57
N ASN A 20 4.24 19.82 28.25
CA ASN A 20 3.40 19.29 27.15
C ASN A 20 4.05 18.26 26.18
N CYS A 21 3.85 16.98 26.47
CA CYS A 21 4.33 15.84 25.66
C CYS A 21 3.51 15.61 24.37
N LEU A 22 3.39 16.59 23.49
CA LEU A 22 3.01 16.28 22.11
C LEU A 22 4.25 15.76 21.39
N SER A 23 4.26 14.47 21.03
CA SER A 23 5.28 13.92 20.13
C SER A 23 5.28 14.74 18.85
N THR A 24 6.44 15.24 18.43
CA THR A 24 6.56 15.84 17.10
C THR A 24 6.13 14.83 16.05
N PHE A 25 5.35 15.28 15.09
CA PHE A 25 4.91 14.49 13.95
C PHE A 25 5.18 15.23 12.64
N LYS A 26 5.26 14.46 11.57
CA LYS A 26 5.24 14.91 10.19
C LYS A 26 3.95 14.44 9.55
N LEU A 27 3.35 15.28 8.72
CA LEU A 27 2.14 14.97 7.97
C LEU A 27 2.46 15.09 6.49
N VAL A 28 2.19 14.04 5.72
CA VAL A 28 2.30 14.05 4.27
C VAL A 28 0.91 14.21 3.69
N LEU A 29 0.68 15.33 3.00
CA LEU A 29 -0.54 15.59 2.27
C LEU A 29 -0.32 15.27 0.80
N VAL A 30 -1.20 14.45 0.23
CA VAL A 30 -1.22 14.12 -1.20
C VAL A 30 -2.49 14.67 -1.84
N CYS A 31 -2.27 15.60 -2.77
CA CYS A 31 -3.30 16.22 -3.57
C CYS A 31 -3.27 15.67 -4.99
N GLN A 32 -4.45 15.41 -5.54
CA GLN A 32 -4.60 14.99 -6.92
C GLN A 32 -5.49 16.00 -7.63
N GLU A 33 -5.03 16.44 -8.79
CA GLU A 33 -5.73 17.36 -9.68
C GLU A 33 -5.90 16.68 -11.04
N ASP A 34 -7.16 16.56 -11.47
CA ASP A 34 -7.50 15.94 -12.75
C ASP A 34 -7.80 17.03 -13.78
N PHE A 35 -6.98 17.09 -14.82
CA PHE A 35 -7.18 17.95 -15.98
C PHE A 35 -7.68 17.11 -17.17
N ALA A 36 -8.15 17.77 -18.24
CA ALA A 36 -8.76 17.10 -19.39
C ALA A 36 -7.89 15.98 -20.00
N ASN A 37 -6.56 16.16 -20.01
CA ASN A 37 -5.62 15.23 -20.66
C ASN A 37 -4.54 14.67 -19.73
N GLN A 38 -4.50 15.09 -18.47
CA GLN A 38 -3.42 14.73 -17.55
C GLN A 38 -3.93 14.71 -16.11
N THR A 39 -3.36 13.83 -15.30
CA THR A 39 -3.49 13.91 -13.84
C THR A 39 -2.17 14.40 -13.27
N LYS A 40 -2.27 15.37 -12.36
CA LYS A 40 -1.15 15.84 -11.55
C LYS A 40 -1.34 15.32 -10.13
N VAL A 41 -0.29 14.73 -9.57
CA VAL A 41 -0.23 14.39 -8.14
C VAL A 41 0.83 15.26 -7.49
N SER A 42 0.43 15.95 -6.43
CA SER A 42 1.27 16.86 -5.65
C SER A 42 1.38 16.34 -4.22
N VAL A 43 2.58 16.43 -3.65
CA VAL A 43 2.85 16.05 -2.26
C VAL A 43 3.44 17.23 -1.52
N CYS A 44 2.99 17.44 -0.28
CA CYS A 44 3.53 18.45 0.62
C CYS A 44 3.74 17.85 2.01
N LEU A 45 4.90 18.12 2.60
CA LEU A 45 5.28 17.64 3.93
C LEU A 45 5.11 18.76 4.96
N TYR A 46 4.29 18.55 5.98
CA TYR A 46 4.23 19.40 7.16
C TYR A 46 5.11 18.83 8.25
N ASP A 47 5.88 19.68 8.92
CA ASP A 47 6.67 19.35 10.10
C ASP A 47 6.14 20.12 11.31
N SER A 48 5.61 19.41 12.30
CA SER A 48 5.08 20.02 13.53
C SER A 48 6.16 20.64 14.42
N LYS A 49 7.42 20.21 14.30
CA LYS A 49 8.55 20.77 15.09
C LYS A 49 8.85 22.20 14.68
N SER A 50 8.87 22.47 13.38
CA SER A 50 9.04 23.82 12.84
C SER A 50 7.72 24.55 12.61
N ASN A 51 6.59 23.83 12.69
CA ASN A 51 5.25 24.32 12.36
C ASN A 51 5.16 24.92 10.94
N THR A 52 5.76 24.24 9.96
CA THR A 52 5.84 24.71 8.57
C THR A 52 5.48 23.61 7.58
N TRP A 53 4.83 24.02 6.49
CA TRP A 53 4.76 23.22 5.27
C TRP A 53 6.06 23.40 4.47
N GLY A 54 6.60 22.29 3.98
CA GLY A 54 7.73 22.29 3.06
C GLY A 54 7.32 22.60 1.62
N ASP A 55 8.28 22.47 0.72
CA ASP A 55 8.05 22.66 -0.71
C ASP A 55 7.10 21.60 -1.28
N ILE A 56 6.30 22.03 -2.27
CA ILE A 56 5.41 21.12 -3.00
C ILE A 56 6.22 20.42 -4.09
N ILE A 57 6.18 19.09 -4.08
CA ILE A 57 6.73 18.26 -5.15
C ILE A 57 5.57 17.73 -5.96
N SER A 58 5.72 17.66 -7.27
CA SER A 58 4.64 17.21 -8.15
C SER A 58 5.14 16.34 -9.27
N ILE A 59 4.28 15.45 -9.73
CA ILE A 59 4.46 14.68 -10.95
C ILE A 59 3.22 14.87 -11.83
N THR A 60 3.45 15.16 -13.11
CA THR A 60 2.41 15.26 -14.15
C THR A 60 2.36 13.97 -14.96
N ASP A 61 1.34 13.84 -15.81
CA ASP A 61 1.20 12.71 -16.75
C ASP A 61 1.20 11.34 -16.08
N THR A 62 0.81 11.30 -14.80
CA THR A 62 0.70 10.08 -14.01
C THR A 62 -0.74 9.57 -13.99
N CYS A 63 -0.91 8.35 -13.49
CA CYS A 63 -2.21 7.81 -13.17
C CYS A 63 -2.76 8.37 -11.85
N LYS A 64 -4.08 8.32 -11.67
CA LYS A 64 -4.76 8.76 -10.45
C LYS A 64 -4.43 7.82 -9.30
N ILE A 65 -4.50 8.26 -8.06
CA ILE A 65 -4.52 7.36 -6.91
C ILE A 65 -5.79 6.50 -7.00
N ALA A 66 -5.64 5.18 -7.05
CA ALA A 66 -6.73 4.25 -7.37
C ALA A 66 -7.90 4.34 -6.39
N ASN A 67 -7.61 4.48 -5.10
CA ASN A 67 -8.60 4.66 -4.05
C ASN A 67 -8.03 5.56 -2.95
N VAL A 68 -8.48 6.80 -2.88
CA VAL A 68 -8.00 7.78 -1.89
C VAL A 68 -8.34 7.41 -0.45
N ALA A 69 -9.34 6.56 -0.23
CA ALA A 69 -9.69 6.04 1.10
C ALA A 69 -8.75 4.90 1.55
N ARG A 70 -8.00 4.31 0.61
CA ARG A 70 -7.01 3.30 0.93
C ARG A 70 -5.75 3.96 1.48
N PRO A 71 -5.29 3.59 2.69
CA PRO A 71 -4.07 4.12 3.27
C PRO A 71 -2.86 3.89 2.36
N SER A 72 -1.90 4.82 2.44
CA SER A 72 -0.54 4.56 1.97
C SER A 72 0.15 3.54 2.83
N VAL A 73 1.07 2.79 2.26
CA VAL A 73 1.98 1.91 3.00
C VAL A 73 3.29 2.64 3.26
N MET A 74 3.80 2.58 4.49
CA MET A 74 5.14 3.10 4.82
C MET A 74 6.18 1.97 4.80
N VAL A 75 7.27 2.20 4.07
CA VAL A 75 8.44 1.32 4.08
C VAL A 75 9.69 2.20 4.15
N GLY A 76 10.52 1.99 5.19
CA GLY A 76 11.65 2.86 5.46
C GLY A 76 11.24 4.34 5.53
N ASN A 77 11.90 5.16 4.70
CA ASN A 77 11.66 6.61 4.62
C ASN A 77 10.73 7.03 3.46
N ALA A 78 9.90 6.11 2.97
CA ALA A 78 9.00 6.37 1.86
C ALA A 78 7.57 5.91 2.12
N LEU A 79 6.64 6.68 1.54
CA LEU A 79 5.21 6.35 1.50
C LEU A 79 4.82 5.94 0.09
N TYR A 80 3.96 4.93 0.01
CA TYR A 80 3.57 4.28 -1.22
C TYR A 80 2.05 4.31 -1.41
N TRP A 81 1.60 4.78 -2.56
CA TRP A 81 0.18 4.75 -2.96
C TRP A 81 -0.01 3.94 -4.24
N LEU A 82 -1.08 3.15 -4.29
CA LEU A 82 -1.45 2.44 -5.50
C LEU A 82 -2.14 3.41 -6.47
N LEU A 83 -1.62 3.47 -7.69
CA LEU A 83 -2.20 4.24 -8.80
C LEU A 83 -3.17 3.39 -9.61
N SER A 84 -4.05 4.06 -10.35
CA SER A 84 -4.95 3.42 -11.30
C SER A 84 -4.15 2.73 -12.39
N GLY A 85 -4.45 1.47 -12.68
CA GLY A 85 -3.59 0.63 -13.53
C GLY A 85 -2.47 -0.08 -12.76
N ALA A 86 -2.52 -0.04 -11.42
CA ALA A 86 -1.69 -0.79 -10.48
C ALA A 86 -0.18 -0.47 -10.44
N ASN A 87 0.26 0.64 -11.06
CA ASN A 87 1.57 1.22 -10.74
C ASN A 87 1.56 1.80 -9.32
N ILE A 88 2.74 2.12 -8.79
CA ILE A 88 2.90 2.61 -7.42
C ILE A 88 3.54 4.00 -7.46
N LEU A 89 2.95 4.96 -6.75
CA LEU A 89 3.57 6.25 -6.47
C LEU A 89 4.40 6.12 -5.20
N GLU A 90 5.68 6.45 -5.28
CA GLU A 90 6.61 6.51 -4.15
C GLU A 90 6.92 7.98 -3.84
N PHE A 91 6.73 8.36 -2.58
CA PHE A 91 7.26 9.61 -2.03
C PHE A 91 8.31 9.29 -0.96
N ASP A 92 9.57 9.51 -1.28
CA ASP A 92 10.68 9.47 -0.33
C ASP A 92 10.83 10.86 0.29
N PHE A 93 10.53 10.97 1.58
CA PHE A 93 10.54 12.27 2.28
C PHE A 93 11.94 12.70 2.73
N GLU A 94 12.93 11.80 2.75
CA GLU A 94 14.33 12.12 3.05
C GLU A 94 15.02 12.68 1.81
N ARG A 95 14.94 11.96 0.69
CA ARG A 95 15.47 12.38 -0.62
C ARG A 95 14.62 13.44 -1.28
N ARG A 96 13.39 13.64 -0.80
CA ARG A 96 12.39 14.55 -1.37
C ARG A 96 12.11 14.25 -2.84
N THR A 97 11.93 12.97 -3.16
CA THR A 97 11.66 12.50 -4.51
C THR A 97 10.25 11.92 -4.62
N LEU A 98 9.59 12.18 -5.76
CA LEU A 98 8.29 11.65 -6.10
C LEU A 98 8.40 10.90 -7.43
N VAL A 99 8.30 9.57 -7.39
CA VAL A 99 8.54 8.72 -8.56
C VAL A 99 7.44 7.68 -8.72
N VAL A 100 7.30 7.15 -9.94
CA VAL A 100 6.38 6.04 -10.23
C VAL A 100 7.19 4.76 -10.40
N ILE A 101 6.85 3.75 -9.62
CA ILE A 101 7.34 2.39 -9.78
C ILE A 101 6.30 1.62 -10.59
N GLU A 102 6.71 1.12 -11.75
CA GLU A 102 5.85 0.28 -12.58
C GLU A 102 5.55 -1.05 -11.90
N LYS A 103 4.35 -1.59 -12.11
CA LYS A 103 3.98 -2.95 -11.68
C LYS A 103 4.84 -4.02 -12.37
N PRO A 104 4.84 -5.29 -11.90
CA PRO A 104 5.60 -6.36 -12.54
C PRO A 104 5.27 -6.49 -14.03
N THR A 105 6.30 -6.65 -14.86
CA THR A 105 6.18 -6.66 -16.34
C THR A 105 5.28 -7.78 -16.86
N THR A 106 5.19 -8.91 -16.16
CA THR A 106 4.23 -9.98 -16.44
C THR A 106 2.78 -9.48 -16.47
N TYR A 107 2.47 -8.43 -15.70
CA TYR A 107 1.16 -7.80 -15.65
C TYR A 107 1.06 -6.53 -16.51
N ALA A 108 2.05 -6.21 -17.36
CA ALA A 108 2.06 -5.03 -18.23
C ALA A 108 0.76 -4.86 -19.04
N HIS A 109 0.24 -5.96 -19.58
CA HIS A 109 -0.97 -6.04 -20.39
C HIS A 109 -2.29 -5.90 -19.60
N VAL A 110 -2.25 -6.03 -18.27
CA VAL A 110 -3.45 -5.93 -17.43
C VAL A 110 -3.76 -4.46 -17.19
N THR A 111 -4.84 -3.98 -17.82
CA THR A 111 -5.29 -2.59 -17.80
C THR A 111 -6.78 -2.48 -17.46
N GLY A 112 -7.23 -1.28 -17.07
CA GLY A 112 -8.63 -0.98 -16.77
C GLY A 112 -8.88 -0.60 -15.31
N SER A 113 -10.02 0.06 -15.05
CA SER A 113 -10.34 0.72 -13.78
C SER A 113 -10.58 -0.20 -12.58
N SER A 114 -10.68 -1.52 -12.79
CA SER A 114 -10.88 -2.51 -11.72
C SER A 114 -9.65 -3.36 -11.44
N VAL A 115 -8.56 -3.12 -12.17
CA VAL A 115 -7.30 -3.86 -12.00
C VAL A 115 -6.73 -3.62 -10.62
N ASP A 116 -6.84 -2.42 -10.08
CA ASP A 116 -6.24 -2.03 -8.79
C ASP A 116 -6.76 -2.84 -7.60
N MET A 117 -7.97 -3.38 -7.70
CA MET A 117 -8.55 -4.30 -6.70
C MET A 117 -7.89 -5.69 -6.70
N CYS A 118 -7.01 -5.96 -7.67
CA CYS A 118 -6.18 -7.17 -7.74
C CYS A 118 -4.76 -6.93 -7.23
N PHE A 119 -4.43 -5.71 -6.80
CA PHE A 119 -3.09 -5.35 -6.35
C PHE A 119 -3.09 -4.78 -4.92
N GLN A 120 -2.10 -5.18 -4.14
CA GLN A 120 -1.89 -4.65 -2.80
C GLN A 120 -0.43 -4.44 -2.45
N ILE A 121 -0.07 -3.19 -2.18
CA ILE A 121 1.26 -2.82 -1.69
C ILE A 121 1.41 -3.42 -0.29
N LEU A 122 2.60 -3.94 -0.01
CA LEU A 122 3.00 -4.50 1.28
C LEU A 122 4.28 -3.84 1.77
N ARG A 123 4.56 -4.01 3.06
CA ARG A 123 5.94 -3.94 3.55
C ARG A 123 6.69 -5.17 3.01
N GLY A 124 7.72 -4.92 2.20
CA GLY A 124 8.61 -5.96 1.71
C GLY A 124 9.80 -6.15 2.63
N GLU A 125 10.70 -7.03 2.19
CA GLU A 125 12.00 -7.25 2.83
C GLU A 125 12.95 -6.07 2.53
N ASP A 126 14.00 -5.92 3.35
CA ASP A 126 15.11 -4.97 3.13
C ASP A 126 14.69 -3.52 2.87
N ASN A 127 13.67 -3.03 3.61
CA ASN A 127 13.10 -1.69 3.45
C ASN A 127 12.62 -1.37 2.03
N CYS A 128 12.29 -2.40 1.24
CA CYS A 128 11.75 -2.25 -0.10
C CYS A 128 10.24 -2.55 -0.13
N PRO A 129 9.46 -1.90 -1.02
CA PRO A 129 8.04 -2.19 -1.14
C PRO A 129 7.81 -3.61 -1.69
N GLY A 130 6.85 -4.30 -1.10
CA GLY A 130 6.30 -5.56 -1.61
C GLY A 130 5.00 -5.33 -2.37
N LEU A 131 4.57 -6.33 -3.13
CA LEU A 131 3.32 -6.29 -3.88
C LEU A 131 2.65 -7.66 -3.89
N VAL A 132 1.39 -7.71 -3.47
CA VAL A 132 0.48 -8.83 -3.72
C VAL A 132 -0.25 -8.61 -5.02
N VAL A 133 -0.30 -9.65 -5.84
CA VAL A 133 -1.14 -9.71 -7.03
C VAL A 133 -2.11 -10.88 -6.91
N LEU A 134 -3.40 -10.58 -7.00
CA LEU A 134 -4.46 -11.57 -7.13
C LEU A 134 -4.61 -11.96 -8.60
N SER A 135 -4.06 -13.12 -8.95
CA SER A 135 -4.20 -13.68 -10.30
C SER A 135 -5.56 -14.35 -10.44
N LYS A 136 -6.52 -13.64 -11.05
CA LYS A 136 -7.88 -14.17 -11.30
C LYS A 136 -7.87 -15.39 -12.22
N LEU A 137 -6.94 -15.46 -13.17
CA LEU A 137 -6.85 -16.57 -14.12
C LEU A 137 -6.35 -17.84 -13.44
N LYS A 138 -5.32 -17.72 -12.60
CA LYS A 138 -4.71 -18.84 -11.89
C LYS A 138 -5.37 -19.12 -10.53
N LEU A 139 -6.37 -18.32 -10.14
CA LEU A 139 -6.96 -18.32 -8.80
C LEU A 139 -5.89 -18.43 -7.71
N SER A 140 -4.94 -17.50 -7.71
CA SER A 140 -3.82 -17.50 -6.77
C SER A 140 -3.44 -16.10 -6.32
N ILE A 141 -2.74 -16.06 -5.19
CA ILE A 141 -2.14 -14.85 -4.62
C ILE A 141 -0.63 -14.98 -4.82
N GLU A 142 -0.08 -14.05 -5.59
CA GLU A 142 1.34 -13.97 -5.89
C GLU A 142 1.96 -12.84 -5.07
N LEU A 143 3.01 -13.13 -4.29
CA LEU A 143 3.78 -12.16 -3.52
C LEU A 143 5.06 -11.82 -4.29
N TRP A 144 5.24 -10.54 -4.56
CA TRP A 144 6.36 -9.98 -5.30
C TRP A 144 7.18 -9.09 -4.38
N GLY A 145 8.50 -9.25 -4.44
CA GLY A 145 9.47 -8.39 -3.77
C GLY A 145 10.29 -7.60 -4.79
N ARG A 146 10.87 -6.48 -4.38
CA ARG A 146 11.83 -5.71 -5.18
C ARG A 146 13.24 -6.18 -4.83
N LYS A 147 14.01 -6.62 -5.82
CA LYS A 147 15.41 -7.05 -5.64
C LYS A 147 16.29 -6.39 -6.71
N SER A 148 17.50 -5.99 -6.33
CA SER A 148 18.54 -5.59 -7.27
C SER A 148 19.15 -6.83 -7.92
N ASN A 149 19.28 -6.84 -9.25
CA ASN A 149 20.10 -7.83 -9.92
C ASN A 149 21.60 -7.52 -9.74
N GLY A 150 22.48 -8.40 -10.23
CA GLY A 150 23.93 -8.21 -10.15
C GLY A 150 24.46 -6.94 -10.85
N ASP A 151 23.65 -6.32 -11.71
CA ASP A 151 23.96 -5.07 -12.42
C ASP A 151 23.39 -3.83 -11.72
N GLY A 152 22.80 -3.98 -10.52
CA GLY A 152 22.22 -2.89 -9.73
C GLY A 152 20.82 -2.45 -10.18
N ILE A 153 20.22 -3.09 -11.19
CA ILE A 153 18.86 -2.81 -11.64
C ILE A 153 17.88 -3.45 -10.67
N VAL A 154 17.04 -2.63 -10.03
CA VAL A 154 15.98 -3.11 -9.13
C VAL A 154 14.76 -3.49 -9.94
N SER A 155 14.27 -4.72 -9.77
CA SER A 155 13.11 -5.26 -10.49
C SER A 155 12.19 -6.06 -9.56
N TRP A 156 10.97 -6.34 -10.03
CA TRP A 156 10.03 -7.20 -9.32
C TRP A 156 10.39 -8.67 -9.52
N VAL A 157 10.46 -9.41 -8.42
CA VAL A 157 10.73 -10.85 -8.42
C VAL A 157 9.63 -11.56 -7.63
N LEU A 158 8.98 -12.54 -8.26
CA LEU A 158 8.00 -13.39 -7.60
C LEU A 158 8.69 -14.20 -6.50
N GLN A 159 8.28 -14.00 -5.25
CA GLN A 159 8.84 -14.69 -4.09
C GLN A 159 8.01 -15.92 -3.71
N LYS A 160 6.68 -15.79 -3.76
CA LYS A 160 5.75 -16.81 -3.26
C LYS A 160 4.45 -16.80 -4.04
N CYS A 161 3.84 -17.96 -4.19
CA CYS A 161 2.54 -18.13 -4.84
C CYS A 161 1.67 -19.03 -3.95
N VAL A 162 0.45 -18.60 -3.67
CA VAL A 162 -0.52 -19.27 -2.80
C VAL A 162 -1.77 -19.57 -3.62
N GLN A 163 -2.15 -20.84 -3.75
CA GLN A 163 -3.35 -21.24 -4.49
C GLN A 163 -4.61 -20.96 -3.68
N LEU A 164 -5.67 -20.50 -4.36
CA LEU A 164 -6.98 -20.22 -3.78
C LEU A 164 -8.02 -21.28 -4.14
N ASP A 165 -7.67 -22.25 -4.99
CA ASP A 165 -8.59 -23.24 -5.55
C ASP A 165 -9.36 -24.01 -4.47
N GLU A 166 -8.73 -24.37 -3.35
CA GLU A 166 -9.41 -25.15 -2.31
C GLU A 166 -10.48 -24.35 -1.57
N LEU A 167 -10.26 -23.05 -1.36
CA LEU A 167 -11.16 -22.17 -0.60
C LEU A 167 -12.23 -21.52 -1.48
N PHE A 168 -11.90 -21.29 -2.74
CA PHE A 168 -12.73 -20.54 -3.68
C PHE A 168 -13.06 -21.35 -4.93
N SER A 169 -12.93 -22.68 -4.92
CA SER A 169 -13.55 -23.50 -5.97
C SER A 169 -15.06 -23.51 -5.77
N ARG A 170 -15.80 -23.12 -6.81
CA ARG A 170 -17.26 -23.29 -6.88
C ARG A 170 -17.60 -24.08 -8.14
N PRO A 171 -18.76 -24.78 -8.15
CA PRO A 171 -19.23 -25.43 -9.36
C PRO A 171 -19.31 -24.41 -10.50
N ALA A 172 -18.91 -24.83 -11.70
CA ALA A 172 -18.58 -24.02 -12.90
C ALA A 172 -19.64 -23.01 -13.40
N ARG A 173 -20.77 -22.86 -12.70
CA ARG A 173 -21.91 -22.01 -13.07
C ARG A 173 -21.85 -20.58 -12.51
N ARG A 174 -20.86 -20.22 -11.68
CA ARG A 174 -20.68 -18.84 -11.19
C ARG A 174 -19.22 -18.40 -11.27
N LYS A 175 -18.96 -17.20 -11.83
CA LYS A 175 -17.65 -16.55 -11.74
C LYS A 175 -17.42 -16.13 -10.29
N ASN A 176 -16.34 -16.60 -9.68
CA ASN A 176 -15.93 -16.11 -8.37
C ASN A 176 -15.22 -14.77 -8.52
N VAL A 177 -15.85 -13.73 -7.99
CA VAL A 177 -15.24 -12.41 -7.91
C VAL A 177 -14.57 -12.33 -6.54
N ILE A 178 -13.24 -12.31 -6.55
CA ILE A 178 -12.39 -12.10 -5.38
C ILE A 178 -11.63 -10.79 -5.61
N LEU A 179 -11.46 -10.02 -4.55
CA LEU A 179 -10.71 -8.77 -4.53
C LEU A 179 -9.78 -8.73 -3.31
N LEU A 180 -8.67 -8.00 -3.44
CA LEU A 180 -7.90 -7.53 -2.30
C LEU A 180 -8.63 -6.33 -1.69
N ALA A 181 -9.07 -6.50 -0.46
CA ALA A 181 -9.94 -5.57 0.24
C ALA A 181 -9.19 -4.67 1.23
N GLY A 182 -7.97 -5.03 1.61
CA GLY A 182 -7.17 -4.28 2.57
C GLY A 182 -5.89 -5.00 2.96
N TYR A 183 -5.05 -4.30 3.70
CA TYR A 183 -3.81 -4.80 4.27
C TYR A 183 -3.65 -4.23 5.68
N ASP A 184 -3.31 -5.10 6.61
CA ASP A 184 -2.87 -4.77 7.95
C ASP A 184 -1.35 -4.82 7.99
N GLU A 185 -0.73 -3.65 8.09
CA GLU A 185 0.72 -3.48 8.12
C GLU A 185 1.36 -4.06 9.38
N ASP A 186 0.61 -4.13 10.49
CA ASP A 186 1.13 -4.54 11.79
C ASP A 186 1.12 -6.05 11.96
N THR A 187 0.08 -6.71 11.45
CA THR A 187 -0.03 -8.18 11.48
C THR A 187 0.42 -8.87 10.20
N ASN A 188 0.87 -8.08 9.21
CA ASN A 188 1.24 -8.48 7.86
C ASN A 188 0.19 -9.41 7.21
N ALA A 189 -1.08 -9.01 7.30
CA ALA A 189 -2.21 -9.80 6.84
C ALA A 189 -3.03 -9.04 5.78
N ILE A 190 -3.49 -9.75 4.76
CA ILE A 190 -4.36 -9.16 3.73
C ILE A 190 -5.80 -9.60 3.89
N PHE A 191 -6.71 -8.67 3.60
CA PHE A 191 -8.14 -8.94 3.58
C PHE A 191 -8.56 -9.29 2.16
N LEU A 192 -9.31 -10.38 2.04
CA LEU A 192 -9.87 -10.86 0.78
C LEU A 192 -11.39 -10.79 0.88
N SER A 193 -12.01 -10.16 -0.11
CA SER A 193 -13.47 -10.15 -0.22
C SER A 193 -13.90 -10.92 -1.45
N SER A 194 -14.67 -11.98 -1.24
CA SER A 194 -15.37 -12.72 -2.28
C SER A 194 -16.84 -12.31 -2.32
N ASP A 195 -17.56 -12.66 -3.38
CA ASP A 195 -18.99 -12.38 -3.57
C ASP A 195 -19.91 -12.65 -2.35
N SER A 196 -19.50 -13.55 -1.46
CA SER A 196 -20.33 -14.04 -0.36
C SER A 196 -19.62 -14.10 1.00
N HIS A 197 -18.29 -13.98 1.03
CA HIS A 197 -17.52 -14.19 2.24
C HIS A 197 -16.26 -13.32 2.26
N ASP A 198 -15.86 -12.90 3.45
CA ASP A 198 -14.61 -12.19 3.68
C ASP A 198 -13.64 -13.07 4.48
N PHE A 199 -12.36 -12.95 4.15
CA PHE A 199 -11.27 -13.74 4.72
C PHE A 199 -10.08 -12.85 5.04
N ILE A 200 -9.29 -13.26 6.03
CA ILE A 200 -7.93 -12.77 6.27
C ILE A 200 -6.97 -13.85 5.78
N LEU A 201 -5.96 -13.47 5.02
CA LEU A 201 -4.80 -14.30 4.75
C LEU A 201 -3.60 -13.72 5.48
N GLN A 202 -3.07 -14.49 6.43
CA GLN A 202 -1.80 -14.18 7.08
C GLN A 202 -0.66 -14.61 6.13
N LEU A 203 0.23 -13.69 5.74
CA LEU A 203 1.18 -13.89 4.63
C LEU A 203 2.36 -14.81 4.97
N GLU A 204 2.90 -14.72 6.19
CA GLU A 204 3.99 -15.55 6.70
C GLU A 204 3.56 -17.01 6.80
N SER A 205 2.50 -17.24 7.56
CA SER A 205 1.98 -18.59 7.85
C SER A 205 1.12 -19.18 6.72
N VAL A 206 0.67 -18.34 5.78
CA VAL A 206 -0.23 -18.74 4.68
C VAL A 206 -1.54 -19.34 5.21
N GLN A 207 -2.02 -18.83 6.34
CA GLN A 207 -3.25 -19.32 6.94
C GLN A 207 -4.40 -18.39 6.63
N PHE A 208 -5.50 -18.99 6.19
CA PHE A 208 -6.76 -18.29 5.97
C PHE A 208 -7.60 -18.35 7.22
N ARG A 209 -8.17 -17.20 7.59
CA ARG A 209 -9.15 -17.07 8.64
C ARG A 209 -10.43 -16.47 8.07
N TYR A 210 -11.55 -17.15 8.30
CA TYR A 210 -12.86 -16.65 7.94
C TYR A 210 -13.27 -15.48 8.84
N ILE A 211 -13.77 -14.40 8.24
CA ILE A 211 -14.30 -13.25 8.97
C ILE A 211 -15.81 -13.38 9.13
N GLY A 212 -16.50 -13.63 8.01
CA GLY A 212 -17.95 -13.62 8.01
C GLY A 212 -18.54 -13.65 6.60
N ARG A 213 -19.86 -13.86 6.57
CA ARG A 213 -20.66 -13.87 5.35
C ARG A 213 -21.00 -12.43 4.98
N ARG A 214 -21.00 -12.13 3.68
CA ARG A 214 -21.55 -10.88 3.15
C ARG A 214 -23.03 -11.05 2.88
N GLU A 215 -23.81 -10.13 3.43
CA GLU A 215 -25.25 -9.98 3.17
C GLU A 215 -25.52 -8.94 2.06
N CYS A 216 -24.51 -8.14 1.71
CA CYS A 216 -24.63 -7.03 0.76
C CYS A 216 -23.87 -7.32 -0.55
N THR A 217 -24.36 -6.76 -1.66
CA THR A 217 -23.72 -6.86 -2.99
C THR A 217 -22.45 -6.01 -3.13
N HIS A 218 -22.25 -5.01 -2.27
CA HIS A 218 -21.08 -4.12 -2.30
C HIS A 218 -19.89 -4.74 -1.56
N PHE A 219 -18.70 -4.68 -2.17
CA PHE A 219 -17.46 -5.15 -1.55
C PHE A 219 -17.09 -4.28 -0.36
N ARG A 220 -16.74 -4.93 0.75
CA ARG A 220 -16.22 -4.25 1.94
C ARG A 220 -14.73 -4.02 1.72
N MET A 221 -14.28 -2.79 1.97
CA MET A 221 -12.86 -2.47 2.09
C MET A 221 -12.50 -2.41 3.57
N TYR A 222 -11.34 -2.93 3.91
CA TYR A 222 -10.82 -2.98 5.27
C TYR A 222 -9.62 -2.03 5.35
N TYR A 223 -9.70 -1.07 6.27
CA TYR A 223 -8.63 -0.12 6.55
C TYR A 223 -8.26 -0.26 8.03
N PRO A 224 -7.54 -1.34 8.41
CA PRO A 224 -7.06 -1.51 9.76
C PRO A 224 -6.08 -0.37 10.08
N TYR A 225 -6.43 0.44 11.08
CA TYR A 225 -5.53 1.46 11.63
C TYR A 225 -5.18 1.03 13.04
N THR A 226 -3.98 0.47 13.22
CA THR A 226 -3.53 0.02 14.55
C THR A 226 -2.56 1.01 15.19
N ASN A 227 -1.89 1.86 14.41
CA ASN A 227 -1.01 2.90 14.96
C ASN A 227 -0.66 4.04 13.98
N PHE A 228 -0.06 5.10 14.53
CA PHE A 228 0.63 6.13 13.75
C PHE A 228 2.05 5.66 13.42
N TYR A 229 2.57 5.99 12.23
CA TYR A 229 3.93 5.60 11.84
C TYR A 229 4.97 6.22 12.76
N ILE A 230 6.04 5.51 13.09
CA ILE A 230 7.17 6.06 13.85
C ILE A 230 8.36 6.23 12.90
N ALA A 231 8.89 7.44 12.76
CA ALA A 231 10.11 7.70 12.01
C ALA A 231 11.34 7.48 12.91
N GLU A 232 12.23 6.56 12.52
CA GLU A 232 13.54 6.37 13.14
C GLU A 232 14.60 7.18 12.38
N TRP A 233 15.40 7.97 13.10
CA TRP A 233 16.54 8.68 12.54
C TRP A 233 17.81 8.07 13.13
N SER A 234 18.73 7.60 12.29
CA SER A 234 20.12 7.33 12.70
C SER A 234 20.94 8.61 12.54
N CYS A 235 21.48 9.14 13.64
CA CYS A 235 22.41 10.28 13.65
C CYS A 235 23.75 9.96 12.99
#